data_AF-A0A972YF11-F1
#
_entry.id   AF-A0A972YF11-F1
#
_cell.length_a   1.000
_cell.length_b   1.000
_cell.length_c   1.000
_cell.angle_alpha   90.00
_cell.angle_beta   90.00
_cell.angle_gamma   90.00
#
_symmetry.space_group_name_H-M   'P 1'
#
loop_
_entity.id
_entity.type
_entity.pdbx_description
1 polymer ?
#
loop_
_entity_poly.entity_id
_entity_poly.type
_entity_poly.pdbx_seq_one_letter_code
_entity_poly.pdbx_strand_id
1 'polypeptide(L)'
;MSLKSIIKENMDKAFDYSKIKSTTLKDKIKEKIRENAVLSTKARLALVHKTFDDYTNEELEIIISDEERKIIDELKTKSLLLALAALGLNVFI
;
A
#
# COMPACT_ATOMS: atom_id res chain seq x y z
N MET A 1 6.47 39.32 -19.60
CA MET A 1 6.55 37.97 -19.00
C MET A 1 7.50 37.13 -19.83
N SER A 2 8.51 36.48 -19.24
CA SER A 2 9.55 35.77 -19.99
C SER A 2 9.12 34.32 -20.29
N LEU A 3 9.50 33.76 -21.43
CA LEU A 3 9.26 32.34 -21.76
C LEU A 3 9.71 31.38 -20.63
N LYS A 4 10.80 31.74 -19.94
CA LYS A 4 11.31 30.98 -18.79
C LYS A 4 10.31 30.93 -17.62
N SER A 5 9.55 31.99 -17.37
CA SER A 5 8.56 32.01 -16.28
C SER A 5 7.32 31.19 -16.63
N ILE A 6 6.90 31.18 -17.89
CA ILE A 6 5.77 30.37 -18.38
C ILE A 6 6.11 28.88 -18.30
N ILE A 7 7.31 28.48 -18.73
CA ILE A 7 7.75 27.09 -18.66
C ILE A 7 7.82 26.62 -17.20
N LYS A 8 8.41 27.44 -16.32
CA LYS A 8 8.50 27.13 -14.88
C LYS A 8 7.12 26.97 -14.24
N GLU A 9 6.19 27.88 -14.51
CA GLU A 9 4.83 27.83 -13.97
C GLU A 9 4.06 26.58 -14.44
N ASN A 10 4.20 26.19 -15.70
CA ASN A 10 3.55 24.98 -16.22
C ASN A 10 4.17 23.70 -15.64
N MET A 11 5.49 23.68 -15.43
CA MET A 11 6.16 22.58 -14.74
C MET A 11 5.70 22.46 -13.30
N ASP A 12 5.70 23.57 -12.53
CA ASP A 12 5.27 23.58 -11.13
C ASP A 12 3.84 23.05 -10.99
N LYS A 13 2.92 23.47 -11.87
CA LYS A 13 1.56 22.92 -11.93
C LYS A 13 1.54 21.41 -12.21
N ALA A 14 2.28 20.93 -13.22
CA ALA A 14 2.32 19.51 -13.56
C ALA A 14 2.89 18.63 -12.42
N PHE A 15 3.93 19.12 -11.73
CA PHE A 15 4.48 18.47 -10.55
C PHE A 15 3.46 18.42 -9.40
N ASP A 16 2.69 19.49 -9.19
CA ASP A 16 1.68 19.54 -8.13
C ASP A 16 0.51 18.59 -8.39
N TYR A 17 0.00 18.53 -9.64
CA TYR A 17 -1.04 17.56 -10.02
C TYR A 17 -0.59 16.11 -9.85
N SER A 18 0.65 15.80 -10.24
CA SER A 18 1.25 14.47 -10.04
C SER A 18 1.34 14.12 -8.56
N LYS A 19 1.78 15.09 -7.73
CA LYS A 19 1.86 14.93 -6.28
C LYS A 19 0.49 14.65 -5.65
N ILE A 20 -0.53 15.42 -6.00
CA ILE A 20 -1.91 15.24 -5.51
C ILE A 20 -2.46 13.86 -5.91
N LYS A 21 -2.31 13.47 -7.19
CA LYS A 21 -2.70 12.13 -7.64
C LYS A 21 -1.92 11.03 -6.91
N SER A 22 -0.63 11.22 -6.67
CA SER A 22 0.18 10.24 -5.94
C SER A 22 -0.27 10.09 -4.48
N THR A 23 -0.68 11.17 -3.81
CA THR A 23 -1.24 11.13 -2.45
C THR A 23 -2.55 10.35 -2.43
N THR A 24 -3.49 10.71 -3.31
CA THR A 24 -4.78 9.98 -3.39
C THR A 24 -4.62 8.50 -3.72
N LEU A 25 -3.66 8.14 -4.56
CA LEU A 25 -3.35 6.73 -4.85
C LEU A 25 -2.74 6.02 -3.64
N LYS A 26 -1.79 6.66 -2.94
CA LYS A 26 -1.22 6.11 -1.71
C LYS A 26 -2.30 5.85 -0.66
N ASP A 27 -3.25 6.77 -0.52
CA ASP A 27 -4.33 6.62 0.45
C ASP A 27 -5.27 5.46 0.09
N LYS A 28 -5.63 5.32 -1.19
CA LYS A 28 -6.40 4.16 -1.68
C LYS A 28 -5.67 2.83 -1.45
N ILE A 29 -4.35 2.80 -1.66
CA ILE A 29 -3.55 1.60 -1.41
C ILE A 29 -3.54 1.28 0.08
N LYS A 30 -3.37 2.28 0.96
CA LYS A 30 -3.42 2.08 2.42
C LYS A 30 -4.78 1.56 2.88
N GLU A 31 -5.87 2.14 2.39
CA GLU A 31 -7.23 1.68 2.66
C GLU A 31 -7.40 0.21 2.25
N LYS A 32 -6.91 -0.14 1.05
CA LYS A 32 -7.00 -1.53 0.57
C LYS A 32 -6.15 -2.51 1.37
N ILE A 33 -4.98 -2.07 1.83
CA ILE A 33 -4.12 -2.86 2.74
C ILE A 33 -4.86 -3.10 4.06
N ARG A 34 -5.48 -2.06 4.64
CA ARG A 34 -6.27 -2.19 5.87
C ARG A 34 -7.41 -3.17 5.72
N GLU A 35 -8.22 -3.04 4.65
CA GLU A 35 -9.31 -3.98 4.36
C GLU A 35 -8.83 -5.43 4.30
N ASN A 36 -7.74 -5.66 3.55
CA ASN A 36 -7.16 -6.98 3.41
C ASN A 36 -6.61 -7.51 4.74
N ALA A 37 -5.99 -6.64 5.55
CA ALA A 37 -5.50 -7.01 6.87
C ALA A 37 -6.64 -7.45 7.78
N VAL A 38 -7.75 -6.70 7.82
CA VAL A 38 -8.95 -7.07 8.60
C VAL A 38 -9.52 -8.43 8.15
N LEU A 39 -9.56 -8.70 6.84
CA LEU A 39 -10.01 -9.98 6.31
C LEU A 39 -9.05 -11.12 6.68
N SER A 40 -7.75 -10.90 6.59
CA SER A 40 -6.72 -11.87 7.00
C SER A 40 -6.78 -12.15 8.50
N THR A 41 -6.97 -11.10 9.32
CA THR A 41 -7.20 -11.24 10.77
C THR A 41 -8.44 -12.09 11.03
N LYS A 42 -9.56 -11.80 10.36
CA LYS A 42 -10.79 -12.60 10.49
C LYS A 42 -10.56 -14.08 10.18
N ALA A 43 -9.86 -14.36 9.08
CA ALA A 43 -9.51 -15.72 8.69
C ALA A 43 -8.61 -16.40 9.74
N ARG A 44 -7.58 -15.70 10.21
CA ARG A 44 -6.66 -16.18 11.25
C ARG A 44 -7.38 -16.51 12.56
N LEU A 45 -8.30 -15.66 13.00
CA LEU A 45 -9.10 -15.88 14.21
C LEU A 45 -10.04 -17.07 14.05
N ALA A 46 -10.67 -17.21 12.88
CA ALA A 46 -11.55 -18.34 12.59
C ALA A 46 -10.82 -19.69 12.67
N LEU A 47 -9.54 -19.76 12.28
CA LEU A 47 -8.72 -20.98 12.39
C LEU A 47 -8.49 -21.44 13.83
N VAL A 48 -8.60 -20.53 14.81
CA VAL A 48 -8.44 -20.83 16.23
C VAL A 48 -9.77 -20.76 16.99
N HIS A 49 -10.89 -20.82 16.27
CA HIS A 49 -12.25 -20.72 16.81
C HIS A 49 -12.51 -19.46 17.66
N LYS A 50 -11.88 -18.34 17.27
CA LYS A 50 -12.09 -17.03 17.89
C LYS A 50 -12.74 -16.05 16.92
N THR A 51 -13.35 -15.01 17.47
CA THR A 51 -13.89 -13.86 16.74
C THR A 51 -13.25 -12.55 17.21
N PHE A 52 -13.63 -11.43 16.60
CA PHE A 52 -13.18 -10.11 17.05
C PHE A 52 -13.66 -9.79 18.46
N ASP A 53 -14.82 -10.31 18.86
CA ASP A 53 -15.42 -10.06 20.18
C ASP A 53 -14.63 -10.68 21.34
N ASP A 54 -13.73 -11.62 21.04
CA ASP A 54 -12.85 -12.27 22.01
C ASP A 54 -11.63 -11.41 22.40
N TYR A 55 -11.50 -10.21 21.83
CA TYR A 55 -10.33 -9.35 21.99
C TYR A 55 -10.74 -7.91 22.27
N THR A 56 -9.87 -7.18 22.99
CA THR A 56 -10.00 -5.73 23.15
C THR A 56 -9.64 -5.00 21.86
N ASN A 57 -10.08 -3.74 21.73
CA ASN A 57 -9.77 -2.92 20.56
C ASN A 57 -8.26 -2.74 20.37
N GLU A 58 -7.52 -2.59 21.46
CA GLU A 58 -6.07 -2.45 21.45
C GLU A 58 -5.38 -3.72 20.95
N GLU A 59 -5.84 -4.90 21.41
CA GLU A 59 -5.31 -6.18 20.95
C GLU A 59 -5.62 -6.44 19.48
N LEU A 60 -6.84 -6.13 19.05
CA LEU A 60 -7.22 -6.23 17.64
C LEU A 60 -6.38 -5.31 16.76
N GLU A 61 -6.12 -4.09 17.20
CA GLU A 61 -5.30 -3.15 16.46
C GLU A 61 -3.88 -3.67 16.26
N ILE A 62 -3.29 -4.31 17.29
CA ILE A 62 -1.98 -4.96 17.20
C ILE A 62 -2.02 -6.10 16.16
N ILE A 63 -3.03 -6.98 16.24
CA ILE A 63 -3.15 -8.13 15.33
C ILE A 63 -3.36 -7.67 13.88
N ILE A 64 -4.22 -6.68 13.65
CA ILE A 64 -4.47 -6.14 12.31
C ILE A 64 -3.22 -5.44 11.78
N SER A 65 -2.54 -4.65 12.61
CA SER A 65 -1.26 -3.99 12.24
C SER A 65 -0.18 -4.99 11.84
N ASP A 66 -0.13 -6.15 12.50
CA ASP A 66 0.80 -7.22 12.11
C ASP A 66 0.45 -7.83 10.75
N GLU A 67 -0.84 -8.03 10.46
CA GLU A 67 -1.28 -8.48 9.13
C GLU A 67 -1.03 -7.43 8.04
N GLU A 68 -1.20 -6.13 8.34
CA GLU A 68 -0.85 -5.05 7.42
C GLU A 68 0.63 -5.08 7.05
N ARG A 69 1.52 -5.28 8.03
CA ARG A 69 2.98 -5.36 7.80
C ARG A 69 3.31 -6.51 6.85
N LYS A 70 2.72 -7.68 7.07
CA LYS A 70 2.91 -8.85 6.19
C LYS A 70 2.46 -8.55 4.76
N ILE A 71 1.28 -7.96 4.59
CA ILE A 71 0.74 -7.59 3.26
C ILE A 71 1.67 -6.58 2.59
N ILE A 72 2.14 -5.56 3.31
CA ILE A 72 3.09 -4.56 2.79
C ILE A 72 4.38 -5.22 2.31
N ASP A 73 4.95 -6.13 3.10
CA ASP A 73 6.21 -6.78 2.76
C ASP A 73 6.05 -7.76 1.57
N GLU A 74 4.91 -8.44 1.49
CA GLU A 74 4.53 -9.25 0.34
C GLU A 74 4.37 -8.39 -0.93
N LEU A 75 3.70 -7.24 -0.84
CA LEU A 75 3.54 -6.31 -1.96
C LEU A 75 4.89 -5.77 -2.43
N LYS A 76 5.80 -5.38 -1.52
CA LYS A 76 7.16 -4.93 -1.89
C LYS A 76 7.91 -6.04 -2.64
N THR A 77 7.85 -7.26 -2.12
CA THR A 77 8.56 -8.40 -2.70
C THR A 77 7.99 -8.75 -4.08
N LYS A 78 6.67 -8.90 -4.19
CA LYS A 78 6.00 -9.26 -5.45
C LYS A 78 6.11 -8.16 -6.50
N SER A 79 5.97 -6.90 -6.12
CA SER A 79 6.12 -5.78 -7.07
C SER A 79 7.55 -5.66 -7.58
N LEU A 80 8.56 -5.89 -6.74
CA LEU A 80 9.95 -5.93 -7.18
C LEU A 80 10.16 -7.07 -8.19
N LEU A 81 9.71 -8.29 -7.87
CA LEU A 81 9.81 -9.43 -8.80
C LEU A 81 9.13 -9.15 -10.14
N LEU A 82 7.92 -8.56 -10.12
CA LEU A 82 7.20 -8.15 -11.33
C LEU A 82 7.98 -7.11 -12.14
N ALA A 83 8.57 -6.11 -11.47
CA ALA A 83 9.40 -5.11 -12.14
C ALA A 83 10.65 -5.72 -12.78
N LEU A 84 11.33 -6.63 -12.08
CA LEU A 84 12.50 -7.35 -12.60
C LEU A 84 12.12 -8.21 -13.82
N ALA A 85 11.00 -8.92 -13.76
CA ALA A 85 10.49 -9.71 -14.88
C ALA A 85 10.16 -8.83 -16.10
N ALA A 86 9.52 -7.67 -15.88
CA ALA A 86 9.23 -6.71 -16.95
C ALA A 86 10.51 -6.14 -17.62
N LEU A 87 11.62 -6.10 -16.88
CA LEU A 87 12.94 -5.69 -17.39
C LEU A 87 13.71 -6.85 -18.04
N GLY A 88 13.13 -8.05 -18.15
CA GLY A 88 13.79 -9.23 -18.72
C GLY A 88 14.84 -9.87 -17.83
N LEU A 89 14.88 -9.52 -16.54
CA LEU A 89 15.79 -10.11 -15.57
C LEU A 89 15.14 -11.39 -15.02
N ASN A 90 15.68 -12.55 -15.42
CA ASN A 90 15.29 -13.83 -14.84
C ASN A 90 15.96 -14.00 -13.45
N VAL A 91 15.29 -13.50 -12.42
CA VAL A 91 15.64 -13.72 -11.00
C VAL A 91 14.92 -14.91 -10.37
N PHE A 92 14.13 -15.63 -11.16
CA PHE A 92 13.60 -16.94 -10.78
C PHE A 92 14.74 -17.96 -10.87
N ILE A 93 15.32 -18.29 -9.72
CA ILE A 93 16.15 -19.49 -9.52
C ILE A 93 15.26 -20.57 -8.92
#